data_AF-A0A4Q7YQ72-F1
#
_entry.id   AF-A0A4Q7YQ72-F1
#
_cell.length_a   1.000
_cell.length_b   1.000
_cell.length_c   1.000
_cell.angle_alpha   90.00
_cell.angle_beta   90.00
_cell.angle_gamma   90.00
#
_symmetry.space_group_name_H-M   'P 1'
#
loop_
_entity.id
_entity.type
_entity.pdbx_description
1 polymer ?
#
loop_
_entity_poly.entity_id
_entity_poly.type
_entity_poly.pdbx_seq_one_letter_code
_entity_poly.pdbx_strand_id
1 'polypeptide(L)'
;MTRFSLLALPLLLCLVPLAITLTAWQFERRLTPPLPSFRILCFRCGIVLSIFSLLVTMSCWVDPFPLVHTPDGGYSIAWLDLAWKVAFSTASLSIILALFGRSWPRILLIVSGALLLLLAFGALLQNGV
;
A
#
# COMPACT_ATOMS: atom_id res chain seq x y z
N MET A 1 16.13 9.55 -21.96
CA MET A 1 16.19 8.13 -21.54
C MET A 1 16.27 7.92 -20.02
N THR A 2 16.68 8.90 -19.20
CA THR A 2 16.78 8.76 -17.73
C THR A 2 15.44 8.68 -16.97
N ARG A 3 14.36 9.25 -17.52
CA ARG A 3 13.03 9.27 -16.86
C ARG A 3 12.34 7.90 -16.77
N PHE A 4 12.59 6.99 -17.73
CA PHE A 4 12.00 5.65 -17.72
C PHE A 4 12.54 4.78 -16.57
N SER A 5 13.84 4.89 -16.27
CA SER A 5 14.48 4.15 -15.16
C SER A 5 13.94 4.61 -13.80
N LEU A 6 13.72 5.92 -13.64
CA LEU A 6 13.19 6.53 -12.41
C LEU A 6 11.76 6.08 -12.08
N LEU A 7 10.93 5.77 -13.08
CA LEU A 7 9.54 5.31 -12.87
C LEU A 7 9.42 3.79 -12.83
N ALA A 8 10.19 3.07 -13.65
CA ALA A 8 10.12 1.62 -13.73
C ALA A 8 10.60 0.93 -12.44
N LEU A 9 11.61 1.49 -11.78
CA LEU A 9 12.18 0.94 -10.56
C LEU A 9 11.20 0.96 -9.36
N PRO A 10 10.52 2.07 -9.02
CA PRO A 10 9.52 2.06 -7.95
C PRO A 10 8.30 1.21 -8.28
N LEU A 11 7.86 1.16 -9.56
CA LEU A 11 6.81 0.25 -10.02
C LEU A 11 7.20 -1.22 -9.81
N LEU A 12 8.45 -1.59 -10.13
CA LEU A 12 8.98 -2.93 -9.84
C LEU A 12 9.04 -3.19 -8.32
N LEU A 13 9.44 -2.20 -7.53
CA LEU A 13 9.53 -2.34 -6.08
C LEU A 13 8.17 -2.55 -5.42
N CYS A 14 7.07 -1.96 -5.92
CA CYS A 14 5.76 -2.26 -5.34
C CYS A 14 5.18 -3.62 -5.79
N LEU A 15 5.78 -4.33 -6.76
CA LEU A 15 5.41 -5.74 -6.99
C LEU A 15 5.78 -6.63 -5.80
N VAL A 16 6.80 -6.25 -5.02
CA VAL A 16 7.25 -6.99 -3.84
C VAL A 16 6.16 -7.06 -2.74
N PRO A 17 5.63 -5.95 -2.22
CA PRO A 17 4.53 -5.99 -1.25
C PRO A 17 3.26 -6.66 -1.82
N LEU A 18 2.99 -6.55 -3.13
CA LEU A 18 1.90 -7.27 -3.76
C LEU A 18 2.10 -8.80 -3.69
N ALA A 19 3.27 -9.29 -4.07
CA ALA A 19 3.61 -10.71 -3.99
C ALA A 19 3.56 -11.22 -2.55
N ILE A 20 4.03 -10.42 -1.58
CA ILE A 20 3.96 -10.75 -0.15
C ILE A 20 2.50 -10.79 0.33
N THR A 21 1.66 -9.84 -0.08
CA THR A 21 0.22 -9.83 0.24
C THR A 21 -0.49 -11.06 -0.34
N LEU A 22 -0.16 -11.45 -1.58
CA LEU A 22 -0.73 -12.63 -2.23
C LEU A 22 -0.28 -13.93 -1.55
N THR A 23 0.99 -14.04 -1.18
CA THR A 23 1.47 -15.20 -0.41
C THR A 23 0.82 -15.27 0.97
N ALA A 24 0.67 -14.14 1.67
CA ALA A 24 -0.08 -14.07 2.93
C ALA A 24 -1.51 -14.59 2.77
N TRP A 25 -2.22 -14.19 1.71
CA TRP A 25 -3.55 -14.69 1.38
C TRP A 25 -3.57 -16.20 1.14
N GLN A 26 -2.61 -16.72 0.37
CA GLN A 26 -2.52 -18.15 0.08
C GLN A 26 -2.23 -18.99 1.34
N PHE A 27 -1.34 -18.52 2.22
CA PHE A 27 -1.06 -19.17 3.49
C PHE A 27 -2.25 -19.13 4.44
N GLU A 28 -3.03 -18.04 4.46
CA GLU A 28 -4.27 -17.95 5.25
C GLU A 28 -5.27 -19.02 4.85
N ARG A 29 -5.48 -19.24 3.54
CA ARG A 29 -6.38 -20.29 3.05
C ARG A 29 -5.94 -21.71 3.40
N ARG A 30 -4.65 -21.93 3.66
CA ARG A 30 -4.08 -23.24 3.98
C ARG A 30 -3.95 -23.50 5.49
N LEU A 31 -4.38 -22.57 6.34
CA LEU A 31 -4.28 -22.71 7.80
C LEU A 31 -5.28 -23.74 8.33
N THR A 32 -4.74 -24.74 9.03
CA THR A 32 -5.50 -25.74 9.81
C THR A 32 -4.98 -25.77 11.25
N PRO A 33 -5.85 -25.67 12.28
CA PRO A 33 -7.29 -25.39 12.22
C PRO A 33 -7.59 -23.94 11.79
N PRO A 34 -8.78 -23.68 11.21
CA PRO A 34 -9.18 -22.36 10.75
C PRO A 34 -9.30 -21.36 11.91
N LEU A 35 -9.04 -20.09 11.61
CA LEU A 35 -9.19 -18.99 12.56
C LEU A 35 -10.69 -18.72 12.85
N PRO A 36 -11.03 -18.10 14.00
CA PRO A 36 -12.37 -17.59 14.25
C PRO A 36 -12.81 -16.60 13.15
N SER A 37 -14.09 -16.63 12.77
CA SER A 37 -14.64 -15.85 11.64
C SER A 37 -14.33 -14.35 11.73
N PHE A 38 -14.39 -13.76 12.93
CA PHE A 38 -14.03 -12.35 13.15
C PHE A 38 -12.56 -12.07 12.80
N ARG A 39 -11.63 -12.94 13.21
CA ARG A 39 -10.20 -12.78 12.92
C ARG A 39 -9.90 -12.94 11.43
N ILE A 40 -10.59 -13.86 10.76
CA ILE A 40 -10.52 -14.02 9.30
C ILE A 40 -10.98 -12.73 8.62
N LEU A 41 -12.13 -12.19 9.02
CA LEU A 41 -12.67 -10.95 8.44
C LEU A 41 -11.69 -9.78 8.60
N CYS A 42 -11.19 -9.55 9.82
CA CYS A 42 -10.19 -8.50 10.07
C CYS A 42 -8.93 -8.67 9.22
N PHE A 43 -8.40 -9.89 9.11
CA PHE A 43 -7.21 -10.18 8.31
C PHE A 43 -7.45 -9.92 6.82
N ARG A 44 -8.61 -10.33 6.29
CA ARG A 44 -9.00 -10.06 4.91
C ARG A 44 -9.19 -8.57 4.63
N CYS A 45 -9.78 -7.82 5.56
CA CYS A 45 -9.83 -6.36 5.47
C CYS A 45 -8.41 -5.77 5.39
N GLY A 46 -7.46 -6.27 6.20
CA GLY A 46 -6.05 -5.85 6.13
C GLY A 46 -5.42 -6.10 4.75
N ILE A 47 -5.74 -7.23 4.12
CA ILE A 47 -5.28 -7.54 2.75
C ILE A 47 -5.86 -6.58 1.72
N VAL A 48 -7.15 -6.27 1.80
CA VAL A 48 -7.79 -5.30 0.89
C VAL A 48 -7.18 -3.91 1.08
N LEU A 49 -6.93 -3.48 2.32
CA LEU A 49 -6.29 -2.20 2.62
C LEU A 49 -4.84 -2.14 2.12
N SER A 50 -4.09 -3.25 2.22
CA SER A 50 -2.73 -3.36 1.65
C SER A 50 -2.75 -3.15 0.13
N ILE A 51 -3.68 -3.79 -0.58
CA ILE A 51 -3.85 -3.61 -2.03
C ILE A 51 -4.25 -2.18 -2.37
N PHE A 52 -5.18 -1.60 -1.61
CA PHE A 52 -5.61 -0.22 -1.83
C PHE A 52 -4.47 0.78 -1.60
N SER A 53 -3.74 0.64 -0.51
CA SER A 53 -2.53 1.44 -0.21
C SER A 53 -1.50 1.33 -1.33
N LEU A 54 -1.31 0.12 -1.87
CA LEU A 54 -0.41 -0.13 -3.00
C LEU A 54 -0.85 0.61 -4.26
N LEU A 55 -2.14 0.56 -4.61
CA LEU A 55 -2.67 1.28 -5.78
C LEU A 55 -2.48 2.79 -5.65
N VAL A 56 -2.78 3.35 -4.47
CA VAL A 56 -2.57 4.78 -4.20
C VAL A 56 -1.09 5.12 -4.28
N THR A 57 -0.21 4.32 -3.66
CA THR A 57 1.24 4.52 -3.73
C THR A 57 1.75 4.48 -5.17
N MET A 58 1.32 3.49 -5.96
CA MET A 58 1.65 3.41 -7.39
C MET A 58 1.19 4.63 -8.16
N SER A 59 -0.02 5.14 -7.89
CA SER A 59 -0.50 6.36 -8.54
C SER A 59 0.38 7.57 -8.22
N CYS A 60 0.86 7.70 -6.98
CA CYS A 60 1.78 8.77 -6.58
C CYS A 60 3.18 8.67 -7.23
N TRP A 61 3.61 7.47 -7.64
CA TRP A 61 4.87 7.27 -8.37
C TRP A 61 4.70 7.54 -9.87
N VAL A 62 3.58 7.08 -10.47
CA VAL A 62 3.31 7.24 -11.90
C VAL A 62 2.98 8.67 -12.25
N ASP A 63 2.12 9.29 -11.45
CA ASP A 63 1.72 10.67 -11.61
C ASP A 63 1.99 11.44 -10.31
N PRO A 64 3.17 12.09 -10.20
CA PRO A 64 3.50 12.90 -9.04
C PRO A 64 2.53 14.07 -8.84
N PHE A 65 1.70 14.36 -9.85
CA PHE A 65 0.84 15.52 -9.94
C PHE A 65 -0.33 15.23 -10.89
N PRO A 66 -1.43 14.60 -10.43
CA PRO A 66 -2.70 14.84 -11.11
C PRO A 66 -3.03 16.31 -10.80
N LEU A 67 -2.54 17.22 -11.64
CA LEU A 67 -2.88 18.63 -11.64
C LEU A 67 -4.37 18.70 -11.98
N VAL A 68 -5.22 18.46 -11.00
CA VAL A 68 -6.64 18.76 -11.12
C VAL A 68 -6.69 20.27 -11.16
N HIS A 69 -6.91 20.82 -12.35
CA HIS A 69 -7.18 22.24 -12.51
C HIS A 69 -8.31 22.60 -11.56
N THR A 70 -8.01 23.42 -10.56
CA THR A 70 -9.08 24.06 -9.81
C THR A 70 -9.80 25.02 -10.76
N PRO A 71 -11.13 25.23 -10.58
CA PRO A 71 -11.88 26.19 -11.39
C PRO A 71 -11.27 27.61 -11.36
N ASP A 72 -10.41 27.90 -10.39
CA ASP A 72 -9.71 29.16 -10.21
C ASP A 72 -8.40 29.28 -11.04
N GLY A 73 -8.07 28.27 -11.87
CA GLY A 73 -6.85 28.26 -12.69
C GLY A 73 -5.57 27.92 -11.92
N GLY A 74 -5.69 27.52 -10.65
CA GLY A 74 -4.59 27.12 -9.80
C GLY A 74 -4.24 25.63 -9.91
N TYR A 75 -3.07 25.29 -9.37
CA TYR A 75 -2.63 23.91 -9.19
C TYR A 75 -2.74 23.57 -7.70
N SER A 76 -3.54 22.54 -7.35
CA SER A 76 -3.77 22.19 -5.95
C SER A 76 -3.00 20.93 -5.52
N ILE A 77 -2.16 21.09 -4.49
CA ILE A 77 -1.43 20.00 -3.81
C ILE A 77 -2.37 19.17 -2.91
N ALA A 78 -3.63 19.59 -2.73
CA ALA A 78 -4.57 18.94 -1.82
C ALA A 78 -4.83 17.46 -2.14
N TRP A 79 -4.77 17.07 -3.42
CA TRP A 79 -4.90 15.67 -3.83
C TRP A 79 -3.67 14.83 -3.46
N LEU A 80 -2.47 15.38 -3.59
CA LEU A 80 -1.26 14.72 -3.12
C LEU A 80 -1.32 14.57 -1.59
N ASP A 81 -1.77 15.62 -0.88
CA ASP A 81 -1.93 15.62 0.56
C ASP A 81 -2.90 14.52 1.04
N LEU A 82 -4.03 14.39 0.35
CA LEU A 82 -5.01 13.35 0.60
C LEU A 82 -4.45 11.96 0.26
N ALA A 83 -3.78 11.81 -0.88
CA ALA A 83 -3.25 10.54 -1.35
C ALA A 83 -2.20 9.96 -0.40
N TRP A 84 -1.26 10.76 0.10
CA TRP A 84 -0.28 10.26 1.08
C TRP A 84 -0.95 9.93 2.41
N LYS A 85 -1.87 10.76 2.93
CA LYS A 85 -2.63 10.46 4.16
C LYS A 85 -3.38 9.13 4.03
N VAL A 86 -3.99 8.89 2.88
CA VAL A 86 -4.68 7.64 2.57
C VAL A 86 -3.68 6.47 2.48
N ALA A 87 -2.59 6.61 1.74
CA ALA A 87 -1.58 5.54 1.60
C ALA A 87 -0.99 5.14 2.96
N PHE A 88 -0.61 6.11 3.79
CA PHE A 88 -0.06 5.89 5.14
C PHE A 88 -1.08 5.29 6.11
N SER A 89 -2.29 5.85 6.15
CA SER A 89 -3.33 5.38 7.07
C SER A 89 -3.75 3.95 6.73
N THR A 90 -3.94 3.64 5.44
CA THR A 90 -4.34 2.30 5.00
C THR A 90 -3.23 1.26 5.18
N ALA A 91 -1.96 1.61 4.94
CA ALA A 91 -0.83 0.74 5.27
C ALA A 91 -0.69 0.50 6.79
N SER A 92 -0.87 1.54 7.61
CA SER A 92 -0.83 1.41 9.07
C SER A 92 -1.98 0.53 9.58
N LEU A 93 -3.19 0.75 9.07
CA LEU A 93 -4.35 -0.07 9.38
C LEU A 93 -4.14 -1.52 8.93
N SER A 94 -3.52 -1.76 7.77
CA SER A 94 -3.22 -3.14 7.34
C SER A 94 -2.26 -3.85 8.29
N ILE A 95 -1.26 -3.14 8.84
CA ILE A 95 -0.35 -3.69 9.87
C ILE A 95 -1.12 -4.04 11.15
N ILE A 96 -1.99 -3.14 11.63
CA ILE A 96 -2.81 -3.39 12.83
C ILE A 96 -3.73 -4.60 12.59
N LEU A 97 -4.39 -4.65 11.44
CA LEU A 97 -5.28 -5.76 11.08
C LEU A 97 -4.53 -7.08 10.87
N ALA A 98 -3.26 -7.04 10.45
CA ALA A 98 -2.42 -8.21 10.32
C ALA A 98 -2.19 -8.93 11.66
N LEU A 99 -2.27 -8.22 12.79
CA LEU A 99 -2.16 -8.82 14.13
C LEU A 99 -3.24 -9.88 14.40
N PHE A 100 -4.39 -9.78 13.73
CA PHE A 100 -5.45 -10.78 13.83
C PHE A 100 -5.14 -12.08 13.07
N GLY A 101 -4.14 -12.09 12.18
CA GLY A 101 -3.64 -13.29 11.51
C GLY A 101 -2.90 -14.24 12.45
N ARG A 102 -2.44 -15.38 11.93
CA ARG A 102 -1.63 -16.37 12.66
C ARG A 102 -0.33 -16.65 11.92
N SER A 103 0.74 -16.91 12.67
CA SER A 103 2.05 -17.37 12.18
C SER A 103 2.56 -16.58 10.97
N TRP A 104 2.90 -17.28 9.87
CA TRP A 104 3.49 -16.73 8.65
C TRP A 104 2.61 -15.68 7.96
N PRO A 105 1.29 -15.92 7.68
CA PRO A 105 0.45 -14.92 7.03
C PRO A 105 0.39 -13.58 7.78
N ARG A 106 0.43 -13.60 9.11
CA ARG A 106 0.54 -12.38 9.93
C ARG A 106 1.83 -11.63 9.64
N ILE A 107 2.96 -12.32 9.71
CA ILE A 107 4.29 -11.70 9.50
C ILE A 107 4.38 -11.14 8.08
N LEU A 108 3.94 -11.90 7.08
CA LEU A 108 3.95 -11.47 5.68
C LEU A 108 3.12 -10.20 5.49
N LEU A 109 1.90 -10.12 6.02
CA LEU A 109 1.07 -8.93 5.88
C LEU A 109 1.66 -7.71 6.62
N ILE A 110 2.30 -7.90 7.78
CA ILE A 110 3.04 -6.84 8.49
C ILE A 110 4.20 -6.34 7.63
N VAL A 111 5.00 -7.24 7.07
CA VAL A 111 6.15 -6.89 6.21
C VAL A 111 5.67 -6.15 4.96
N SER A 112 4.57 -6.61 4.34
CA SER A 112 3.96 -5.91 3.21
C SER A 112 3.53 -4.49 3.58
N GLY A 113 2.83 -4.31 4.70
CA GLY A 113 2.41 -2.99 5.18
C GLY A 113 3.61 -2.07 5.48
N ALA A 114 4.68 -2.60 6.07
CA ALA A 114 5.90 -1.83 6.33
C ALA A 114 6.60 -1.40 5.03
N LEU A 115 6.67 -2.28 4.03
CA LEU A 115 7.19 -1.94 2.70
C LEU A 115 6.34 -0.87 2.01
N LEU A 116 5.01 -0.94 2.15
CA LEU A 116 4.10 0.07 1.62
C LEU A 116 4.31 1.45 2.26
N LEU A 117 4.53 1.50 3.58
CA LEU A 117 4.89 2.74 4.27
C LEU A 117 6.19 3.34 3.73
N LEU A 118 7.22 2.50 3.55
CA LEU A 118 8.51 2.96 2.99
C LEU A 118 8.37 3.46 1.55
N LEU A 119 7.56 2.78 0.73
CA LEU A 119 7.32 3.18 -0.66
C LEU A 119 6.46 4.45 -0.77
N ALA A 120 5.46 4.61 0.10
CA ALA A 120 4.67 5.83 0.19
C ALA A 120 5.52 7.01 0.66
N PHE A 121 6.42 6.78 1.62
CA PHE A 121 7.41 7.78 2.05
C PHE A 121 8.38 8.16 0.92
N GLY A 122 8.88 7.17 0.17
CA GLY A 122 9.75 7.40 -0.98
C GLY A 122 9.07 8.23 -2.07
N ALA A 123 7.78 7.98 -2.35
CA ALA A 123 7.00 8.79 -3.28
C ALA A 123 6.88 10.24 -2.79
N LEU A 124 6.64 10.44 -1.48
CA LEU A 124 6.56 11.77 -0.88
C LEU A 124 7.87 12.56 -1.05
N LEU A 125 9.01 11.92 -0.76
CA LEU A 125 10.34 12.53 -0.96
C LEU A 125 10.63 12.86 -2.43
N GLN A 126 10.24 11.99 -3.38
CA GLN A 126 10.40 12.28 -4.81
C GLN A 126 9.59 13.53 -5.23
N ASN A 127 8.43 13.73 -4.62
CA ASN A 127 7.52 14.82 -4.94
C ASN A 127 7.89 16.16 -4.27
N GLY A 128 8.99 16.20 -3.51
CA GLY A 128 9.55 17.42 -2.95
C GLY A 128 8.76 18.00 -1.76
N VAL A 129 8.01 17.15 -1.05
CA VAL A 129 7.34 17.48 0.22
C VAL A 129 8.22 17.09 1.40
#